data_AF-A0A8J7PL50-F1
#
_entry.id   AF-A0A8J7PL50-F1
#
_cell.length_a   1.000
_cell.length_b   1.000
_cell.length_c   1.000
_cell.angle_alpha   90.00
_cell.angle_beta   90.00
_cell.angle_gamma   90.00
#
_symmetry.space_group_name_H-M   'P 1'
#
loop_
_entity.id
_entity.type
_entity.pdbx_description
1 polymer ?
#
loop_
_entity_poly.entity_id
_entity_poly.type
_entity_poly.pdbx_seq_one_letter_code
_entity_poly.pdbx_strand_id
1 'polypeptide(L)'
;MFSAKVILVVAAAVIVGIDVYWAKQLDFPQKIYDGLRQSLNIWQEKNFTPRMPYKEFRSIVESNGATSRFERVKLVDSNYAGIYFEVKEKGQTGSYRVYVPSDARDGLFDKLAAKGILVDFEYSCI
;
A
#
# COMPACT_ATOMS: atom_id res chain seq x y z
N MET A 1 -20.76 31.09 1.66
CA MET A 1 -20.38 29.65 1.66
C MET A 1 -20.09 29.26 0.23
N PHE A 2 -18.82 29.17 -0.17
CA PHE A 2 -18.45 28.75 -1.53
C PHE A 2 -18.42 27.23 -1.60
N SER A 3 -19.10 26.67 -2.61
CA SER A 3 -19.19 25.22 -2.82
C SER A 3 -17.80 24.64 -3.13
N ALA A 4 -17.49 23.46 -2.57
CA ALA A 4 -16.19 22.79 -2.67
C ALA A 4 -15.66 22.63 -4.11
N LYS A 5 -16.56 22.63 -5.10
CA LYS A 5 -16.20 22.61 -6.53
C LYS A 5 -15.50 23.90 -6.99
N VAL A 6 -15.84 25.05 -6.43
CA VAL A 6 -15.25 26.36 -6.77
C VAL A 6 -13.80 26.45 -6.26
N ILE A 7 -13.53 25.89 -5.08
CA ILE A 7 -12.18 25.87 -4.49
C ILE A 7 -11.24 25.00 -5.34
N LEU A 8 -11.73 23.88 -5.86
CA LEU A 8 -10.95 22.95 -6.69
C LEU A 8 -10.62 23.53 -8.08
N VAL A 9 -11.55 24.27 -8.69
CA VAL A 9 -11.32 24.93 -9.99
C VAL A 9 -10.36 26.12 -9.86
N VAL A 10 -10.44 26.89 -8.77
CA VAL A 10 -9.49 27.98 -8.50
C VAL A 10 -8.09 27.44 -8.20
N ALA A 11 -7.96 26.32 -7.47
CA ALA A 11 -6.67 25.65 -7.29
C ALA A 11 -6.08 25.17 -8.63
N ALA A 12 -6.88 24.55 -9.50
CA ALA A 12 -6.43 24.10 -10.81
C ALA A 12 -6.02 25.26 -11.75
N ALA A 13 -6.76 26.37 -11.76
CA ALA A 13 -6.44 27.53 -12.60
C ALA A 13 -5.20 28.30 -12.11
N VAL A 14 -4.98 28.36 -10.79
CA VAL A 14 -3.76 28.92 -10.21
C VAL A 14 -2.55 28.02 -10.50
N ILE A 15 -2.71 26.69 -10.48
CA ILE A 15 -1.65 25.74 -10.85
C ILE A 15 -1.26 25.89 -12.32
N VAL A 16 -2.24 25.98 -13.25
CA VAL A 16 -1.95 26.11 -14.69
C VAL A 16 -1.41 27.50 -15.08
N GLY A 17 -1.87 28.57 -14.41
CA GLY A 17 -1.36 29.93 -14.63
C GLY A 17 0.06 30.16 -14.11
N ILE A 18 0.45 29.44 -13.04
CA ILE A 18 1.81 29.46 -12.48
C ILE A 18 2.75 28.56 -13.31
N ASP A 19 2.24 27.46 -13.87
CA ASP A 19 3.03 26.49 -14.66
C ASP A 19 3.71 27.12 -15.88
N VAL A 20 3.04 28.03 -16.60
CA VAL A 20 3.60 28.58 -17.85
C VAL A 20 4.59 29.73 -17.58
N TYR A 21 4.44 30.46 -16.46
CA TYR A 21 5.30 31.60 -16.13
C TYR A 21 6.59 31.18 -15.39
N TRP A 22 6.58 30.05 -14.67
CA TRP A 22 7.73 29.56 -13.89
C TRP A 22 8.50 28.40 -14.53
N ALA A 23 8.01 27.81 -15.63
CA ALA A 23 8.72 26.78 -16.40
C ALA A 23 10.10 27.20 -16.96
N LYS A 24 10.54 28.44 -16.74
CA LYS A 24 11.90 28.88 -17.09
C LYS A 24 12.90 28.92 -15.93
N GLN A 25 12.53 28.71 -14.66
CA GLN A 25 13.51 28.94 -13.58
C GLN A 25 13.25 28.28 -12.21
N LEU A 26 12.53 27.16 -12.15
CA LEU A 26 12.48 26.36 -10.92
C LEU A 26 13.23 25.05 -11.12
N ASP A 27 14.56 25.16 -11.06
CA ASP A 27 15.45 24.03 -10.84
C ASP A 27 15.27 23.62 -9.36
N PHE A 28 14.17 22.92 -9.08
CA PHE A 28 13.88 22.46 -7.73
C PHE A 28 15.04 21.55 -7.29
N PRO A 29 15.73 21.86 -6.18
CA PRO A 29 16.84 21.04 -5.73
C PRO A 29 16.35 19.61 -5.54
N GLN A 30 17.13 18.64 -6.02
CA GLN A 30 16.81 17.20 -6.02
C GLN A 30 16.16 16.73 -4.70
N LYS A 31 16.64 17.26 -3.57
CA LYS A 31 16.12 16.97 -2.22
C LYS A 31 14.62 17.26 -2.03
N ILE A 32 14.07 18.29 -2.68
CA ILE A 32 12.64 18.61 -2.62
C ILE A 32 11.84 17.61 -3.46
N TYR A 33 12.35 17.24 -4.65
CA TYR A 33 11.74 16.18 -5.46
C TYR A 33 11.74 14.84 -4.72
N ASP A 34 12.86 14.47 -4.09
CA ASP A 34 12.98 13.25 -3.32
C ASP A 34 12.04 13.25 -2.12
N GLY A 35 11.95 14.37 -1.38
CA GLY A 35 11.03 14.51 -0.26
C GLY A 35 9.55 14.47 -0.66
N LEU A 36 9.18 15.09 -1.79
CA LEU A 36 7.83 15.01 -2.34
C LEU A 36 7.48 13.59 -2.79
N ARG A 37 8.41 12.92 -3.50
CA ARG A 37 8.25 11.54 -3.94
C ARG A 37 8.10 10.58 -2.77
N GLN A 38 8.90 10.74 -1.73
CA GLN A 38 8.79 9.97 -0.50
C GLN A 38 7.43 10.20 0.17
N SER A 39 7.00 11.46 0.32
CA SER A 39 5.70 11.81 0.92
C SER A 39 4.52 11.24 0.13
N LEU A 40 4.60 11.29 -1.21
CA LEU A 40 3.62 10.68 -2.10
C LEU A 40 3.57 9.17 -1.96
N ASN A 41 4.72 8.49 -1.92
CA ASN A 41 4.80 7.05 -1.71
C ASN A 41 4.17 6.66 -0.36
N ILE A 42 4.52 7.34 0.73
CA ILE A 42 3.92 7.11 2.06
C ILE A 42 2.40 7.26 2.01
N TRP A 43 1.93 8.33 1.38
CA TRP A 43 0.51 8.63 1.33
C TRP A 43 -0.25 7.63 0.46
N GLN A 44 0.30 7.24 -0.70
CA GLN A 44 -0.27 6.19 -1.54
C GLN A 44 -0.27 4.84 -0.83
N GLU A 45 0.85 4.50 -0.19
CA GLU A 45 0.99 3.30 0.59
C GLU A 45 -0.07 3.27 1.71
N LYS A 46 -0.32 4.38 2.41
CA LYS A 46 -1.34 4.42 3.46
C LYS A 46 -2.78 4.39 2.93
N ASN A 47 -3.09 5.06 1.82
CA ASN A 47 -4.47 5.33 1.43
C ASN A 47 -5.01 4.50 0.27
N PHE A 48 -4.15 4.04 -0.65
CA PHE A 48 -4.61 3.41 -1.90
C PHE A 48 -4.45 1.90 -1.95
N THR A 49 -3.63 1.28 -1.09
CA THR A 49 -3.57 -0.19 -1.08
C THR A 49 -4.73 -0.76 -0.27
N PRO A 50 -5.57 -1.64 -0.87
CA PRO A 50 -6.68 -2.26 -0.18
C PRO A 50 -6.22 -3.02 1.06
N ARG A 51 -7.05 -3.01 2.11
CA ARG A 51 -6.77 -3.69 3.38
C ARG A 51 -7.84 -4.73 3.65
N MET A 52 -7.42 -5.94 4.02
CA MET A 52 -8.31 -7.00 4.49
C MET A 52 -8.12 -7.19 6.00
N PRO A 53 -9.20 -7.29 6.78
CA PRO A 53 -9.12 -7.60 8.21
C PRO A 53 -8.45 -8.95 8.48
N TYR A 54 -7.60 -9.00 9.51
CA TYR A 54 -6.89 -10.22 9.91
C TYR A 54 -7.80 -11.43 10.10
N LYS A 55 -8.95 -11.25 10.76
CA LYS A 55 -9.91 -12.32 11.03
C LYS A 55 -10.46 -12.95 9.74
N GLU A 56 -10.71 -12.13 8.74
CA GLU A 56 -11.20 -12.58 7.43
C GLU A 56 -10.10 -13.35 6.70
N PHE A 57 -8.89 -12.79 6.63
CA PHE A 57 -7.74 -13.46 6.02
C PHE A 57 -7.47 -14.82 6.67
N ARG A 58 -7.47 -14.88 8.01
CA ARG A 58 -7.30 -16.12 8.76
C ARG A 58 -8.36 -17.15 8.40
N SER A 59 -9.63 -16.74 8.33
CA SER A 59 -10.72 -17.65 7.94
C SER A 59 -10.50 -18.22 6.54
N ILE A 60 -9.93 -17.44 5.62
CA ILE A 60 -9.61 -17.91 4.27
C ILE A 60 -8.46 -18.92 4.31
N VAL A 61 -7.37 -18.64 5.04
CA VAL A 61 -6.22 -19.55 5.21
C VAL A 61 -6.63 -20.88 5.82
N GLU A 62 -7.51 -20.85 6.81
CA GLU A 62 -8.02 -22.05 7.48
C GLU A 62 -8.98 -22.86 6.58
N SER A 63 -9.58 -22.23 5.55
CA SER A 63 -10.44 -22.92 4.59
C SER A 63 -9.67 -23.91 3.69
N ASN A 64 -10.40 -24.83 3.06
CA ASN A 64 -9.82 -25.80 2.12
C ASN A 64 -9.43 -25.16 0.77
N GLY A 65 -9.87 -23.94 0.47
CA GLY A 65 -9.65 -23.27 -0.82
C GLY A 65 -8.51 -22.24 -0.85
N ALA A 66 -7.72 -22.12 0.22
CA ALA A 66 -6.68 -21.08 0.32
C ALA A 66 -5.61 -21.18 -0.79
N THR A 67 -5.16 -22.39 -1.11
CA THR A 67 -4.12 -22.66 -2.13
C THR A 67 -4.56 -22.39 -3.56
N SER A 68 -5.84 -22.64 -3.85
CA SER A 68 -6.43 -22.27 -5.13
C SER A 68 -6.66 -20.77 -5.27
N ARG A 69 -6.69 -20.02 -4.16
CA ARG A 69 -7.00 -18.59 -4.13
C ARG A 69 -5.76 -17.71 -4.16
N PHE A 70 -4.73 -18.04 -3.38
CA PHE A 70 -3.54 -17.19 -3.27
C PHE A 70 -2.50 -17.53 -4.34
N GLU A 71 -2.03 -16.49 -5.03
CA GLU A 71 -0.90 -16.54 -5.94
C GLU A 71 0.41 -16.33 -5.18
N ARG A 72 0.43 -15.33 -4.29
CA ARG A 72 1.62 -14.95 -3.53
C ARG A 72 1.23 -14.37 -2.18
N VAL A 73 1.98 -14.71 -1.14
CA VAL A 73 1.95 -14.04 0.16
C VAL A 73 3.37 -13.58 0.46
N LYS A 74 3.54 -12.30 0.84
CA LYS A 74 4.81 -11.75 1.27
C LYS A 74 4.69 -11.15 2.65
N LEU A 75 5.67 -11.40 3.52
CA LEU A 75 5.85 -10.60 4.71
C LEU A 75 6.67 -9.36 4.35
N VAL A 76 6.06 -8.19 4.53
CA VAL A 76 6.69 -6.89 4.25
C VAL A 76 6.89 -6.15 5.56
N ASP A 77 8.11 -5.69 5.79
CA ASP A 77 8.43 -4.71 6.83
C ASP A 77 8.71 -3.36 6.17
N SER A 78 7.78 -2.42 6.35
CA SER A 78 7.85 -1.06 5.78
C SER A 78 8.07 -0.05 6.89
N ASN A 79 9.01 0.88 6.68
CA ASN A 79 9.25 2.02 7.57
C ASN A 79 7.99 2.90 7.79
N TYR A 80 6.99 2.80 6.91
CA TYR A 80 5.82 3.70 6.91
C TYR A 80 4.51 3.06 7.34
N ALA A 81 4.34 1.78 7.00
CA ALA A 81 3.14 1.00 7.32
C ALA A 81 3.40 -0.04 8.42
N GLY A 82 4.64 -0.27 8.81
CA GLY A 82 5.04 -1.34 9.72
C GLY A 82 5.04 -2.70 9.04
N ILE A 83 4.92 -3.76 9.85
CA ILE A 83 4.95 -5.15 9.39
C ILE A 83 3.54 -5.59 8.95
N TYR A 84 3.41 -6.13 7.74
CA TYR A 84 2.16 -6.66 7.21
C TYR A 84 2.39 -7.78 6.21
N PHE A 85 1.34 -8.58 5.95
CA PHE A 85 1.32 -9.47 4.80
C PHE A 85 0.78 -8.77 3.57
N GLU A 86 1.54 -8.76 2.48
CA GLU A 86 1.05 -8.46 1.16
C GLU A 86 0.55 -9.75 0.50
N VAL A 87 -0.73 -9.78 0.16
CA VAL A 87 -1.39 -10.95 -0.43
C VAL A 87 -1.84 -10.62 -1.84
N LYS A 88 -1.49 -11.48 -2.80
CA LYS A 88 -1.97 -11.44 -4.17
C LYS A 88 -2.80 -12.69 -4.44
N GLU A 89 -4.03 -12.48 -4.91
CA GLU A 89 -4.93 -13.56 -5.32
C GLU A 89 -4.73 -13.90 -6.81
N LYS A 90 -4.93 -15.18 -7.15
CA LYS A 90 -4.83 -15.64 -8.55
C LYS A 90 -5.86 -14.93 -9.41
N GLY A 91 -5.42 -14.35 -10.52
CA GLY A 91 -6.28 -13.63 -11.47
C GLY A 91 -6.65 -12.21 -11.06
N GLN A 92 -6.16 -11.72 -9.91
CA GLN A 92 -6.30 -10.32 -9.52
C GLN A 92 -5.07 -9.51 -9.93
N THR A 93 -5.31 -8.31 -10.45
CA THR A 93 -4.23 -7.39 -10.87
C THR A 93 -3.49 -6.76 -9.69
N GLY A 94 -4.19 -6.57 -8.56
CA GLY A 94 -3.66 -5.92 -7.37
C GLY A 94 -3.36 -6.88 -6.21
N SER A 95 -2.57 -6.39 -5.26
CA SER A 95 -2.40 -7.00 -3.94
C SER A 95 -3.20 -6.23 -2.88
N TYR A 96 -3.43 -6.88 -1.74
CA TYR A 96 -3.98 -6.24 -0.56
C TYR A 96 -3.11 -6.52 0.67
N ARG A 97 -3.30 -5.72 1.71
CA ARG A 97 -2.56 -5.85 2.96
C ARG A 97 -3.38 -6.48 4.07
N VAL A 98 -2.71 -7.29 4.86
CA VAL A 98 -3.25 -7.87 6.08
C VAL A 98 -2.29 -7.55 7.23
N TYR A 99 -2.75 -6.73 8.17
CA TYR A 99 -2.00 -6.43 9.39
C TYR A 99 -2.24 -7.53 10.41
N VAL A 100 -1.15 -8.13 10.90
CA VAL A 100 -1.22 -9.16 11.93
C VAL A 100 -1.20 -8.47 13.29
N PRO A 101 -2.20 -8.70 14.16
CA PRO A 101 -2.17 -8.20 15.52
C PRO A 101 -0.94 -8.74 16.27
N SER A 102 -0.26 -7.89 17.04
CA SER A 102 0.94 -8.27 17.81
C SER A 102 0.68 -9.39 18.84
N ASP A 103 -0.56 -9.54 19.25
CA ASP A 103 -1.04 -10.55 20.21
C ASP A 103 -1.55 -11.84 19.53
N ALA A 104 -1.53 -11.92 18.20
CA ALA A 104 -1.93 -13.11 17.47
C ALA A 104 -0.91 -14.25 17.69
N ARG A 105 -1.27 -15.21 18.54
CA ARG A 105 -0.49 -16.44 18.84
C ARG A 105 -1.07 -17.68 18.17
N ASP A 106 -1.55 -17.55 16.94
CA ASP A 106 -2.30 -18.59 16.24
C ASP A 106 -1.49 -19.36 15.18
N GLY A 107 -0.17 -19.15 15.14
CA GLY A 107 0.73 -19.91 14.27
C GLY A 107 0.42 -19.72 12.78
N LEU A 108 0.03 -18.51 12.36
CA LEU A 108 -0.38 -18.25 10.98
C LEU A 108 0.67 -18.65 9.93
N PHE A 109 1.96 -18.45 10.23
CA PHE A 109 3.05 -18.91 9.37
C PHE A 109 3.04 -20.43 9.18
N ASP A 110 2.86 -21.19 10.27
CA ASP A 110 2.78 -22.64 10.22
C ASP A 110 1.55 -23.09 9.44
N LYS A 111 0.42 -22.38 9.55
CA LYS A 111 -0.80 -22.66 8.79
C LYS A 111 -0.63 -22.41 7.30
N LEU A 112 0.03 -21.32 6.92
CA LEU A 112 0.35 -21.02 5.51
C LEU A 112 1.29 -22.09 4.94
N ALA A 113 2.34 -22.43 5.69
CA ALA A 113 3.30 -23.47 5.31
C ALA A 113 2.63 -24.86 5.19
N ALA A 114 1.77 -25.24 6.14
CA ALA A 114 1.01 -26.49 6.10
C ALA A 114 0.06 -26.59 4.90
N LYS A 115 -0.40 -25.44 4.39
CA LYS A 115 -1.20 -25.36 3.16
C LYS A 115 -0.31 -25.30 1.90
N GLY A 116 1.02 -25.25 2.01
CA GLY A 116 1.91 -25.09 0.87
C GLY A 116 1.86 -23.70 0.23
N ILE A 117 1.40 -22.70 0.98
CA ILE A 117 1.45 -21.29 0.55
C ILE A 117 2.82 -20.75 0.98
N LEU A 118 3.68 -20.47 0.00
CA LEU A 118 4.98 -19.87 0.24
C LEU A 118 4.81 -18.42 0.71
N VAL A 119 5.55 -18.07 1.76
CA VAL A 119 5.64 -16.71 2.28
C VAL A 119 7.04 -16.20 1.96
N ASP A 120 7.16 -15.29 1.00
CA ASP A 120 8.45 -14.64 0.75
C ASP A 120 8.66 -13.48 1.74
N PHE A 121 9.92 -13.15 1.99
CA PHE A 121 10.30 -12.05 2.86
C PHE A 121 10.79 -10.88 2.02
N GLU A 122 10.21 -9.70 2.23
CA GLU A 122 10.64 -8.47 1.59
C GLU A 122 10.91 -7.41 2.67
N TYR A 123 12.18 -7.09 2.83
CA TYR A 123 12.63 -6.01 3.71
C TYR A 123 12.80 -4.75 2.88
N SER A 124 11.88 -3.80 3.04
CA SER A 124 11.95 -2.53 2.33
C SER A 124 12.60 -1.48 3.23
N CYS A 125 13.94 -1.41 3.16
CA CYS A 125 14.70 -0.29 3.71
C CYS A 125 14.72 0.84 2.66
N ILE A 126 13.71 1.69 2.66
CA ILE A 126 13.77 2.99 1.96
C ILE A 126 13.95 4.08 3.00
#